data_AF-A0A821GSG5-F1
#
_entry.id   AF-A0A821GSG5-F1
#
_cell.length_a   1.000
_cell.length_b   1.000
_cell.length_c   1.000
_cell.angle_alpha   90.00
_cell.angle_beta   90.00
_cell.angle_gamma   90.00
#
_symmetry.space_group_name_H-M   'P 1'
#
loop_
_entity.id
_entity.type
_entity.pdbx_description
1 polymer ?
#
loop_
_entity_poly.entity_id
_entity_poly.type
_entity_poly.pdbx_seq_one_letter_code
_entity_poly.pdbx_strand_id
1 'polypeptide(L)'
;MFGLSMQHQHTVLGQRTGFSIRSIDKELNETGAPTFFKYQLLGTWGAVFFPEHWRAFLEWIATINIENIEEGCTPGGLLSAQWWVSRHLAERMWTHWFIRFVYERGWYSLYTNFPNREALIVSYRESGLNFNVTRRSMNAISRTSAT
;
A
#
# COMPACT_ATOMS: atom_id res chain seq x y z
N MET A 1 13.59 5.13 6.67
CA MET A 1 12.17 4.68 6.78
C MET A 1 11.34 5.88 6.35
N PHE A 2 10.52 5.77 5.30
CA PHE A 2 9.94 6.94 4.63
C PHE A 2 8.56 7.36 5.16
N GLY A 3 7.91 6.52 5.96
CA GLY A 3 6.57 6.80 6.43
C GLY A 3 5.91 5.65 7.18
N LEU A 4 4.62 5.86 7.45
CA LEU A 4 3.72 4.91 8.10
C LEU A 4 2.51 4.66 7.19
N SER A 5 2.13 3.40 7.01
CA SER A 5 0.86 3.05 6.38
C SER A 5 -0.20 2.80 7.45
N MET A 6 -1.27 3.60 7.41
CA MET A 6 -2.40 3.47 8.32
C MET A 6 -3.44 2.44 7.86
N GLN A 7 -3.33 1.97 6.61
CA GLN A 7 -4.17 0.92 6.06
C GLN A 7 -3.49 -0.45 6.21
N HIS A 8 -4.31 -1.50 6.37
CA HIS A 8 -3.86 -2.88 6.25
C HIS A 8 -3.34 -3.16 4.83
N GLN A 9 -2.30 -3.99 4.72
CA GLN A 9 -1.73 -4.32 3.43
C GLN A 9 -2.64 -5.29 2.66
N HIS A 10 -3.03 -4.91 1.45
CA HIS A 10 -3.90 -5.72 0.59
C HIS A 10 -3.14 -6.53 -0.48
N THR A 11 -1.81 -6.37 -0.57
CA THR A 11 -1.01 -6.97 -1.65
C THR A 11 0.33 -7.48 -1.13
N VAL A 12 0.64 -8.75 -1.37
CA VAL A 12 1.96 -9.32 -1.09
C VAL A 12 2.71 -9.46 -2.40
N LEU A 13 3.93 -8.90 -2.48
CA LEU A 13 4.80 -9.02 -3.66
C LEU A 13 5.04 -10.50 -4.01
N GLY A 14 4.88 -10.86 -5.28
CA GLY A 14 5.07 -12.23 -5.76
C GLY A 14 3.84 -13.15 -5.61
N GLN A 15 2.84 -12.77 -4.81
CA GLN A 15 1.62 -13.55 -4.67
C GLN A 15 0.62 -13.15 -5.77
N ARG A 16 0.51 -13.96 -6.83
CA ARG A 16 -0.59 -13.85 -7.82
C ARG A 16 -1.83 -14.54 -7.29
N THR A 17 -2.52 -13.94 -6.32
CA THR A 17 -3.87 -14.40 -5.97
C THR A 17 -4.85 -13.68 -6.87
N GLY A 18 -5.67 -14.42 -7.63
CA GLY A 18 -6.82 -13.85 -8.33
C GLY A 18 -7.67 -13.05 -7.34
N PHE A 19 -7.61 -11.72 -7.46
CA PHE A 19 -8.42 -10.69 -6.79
C PHE A 19 -8.65 -10.75 -5.27
N SER A 20 -8.12 -11.73 -4.54
CA SER A 20 -8.40 -11.87 -3.12
C SER A 20 -7.23 -12.51 -2.38
N ILE A 21 -6.36 -11.67 -1.81
CA ILE A 21 -5.60 -12.09 -0.63
C ILE A 21 -6.64 -12.21 0.48
N ARG A 22 -7.18 -13.42 0.63
CA ARG A 22 -8.21 -13.70 1.63
C ARG A 22 -7.66 -13.67 3.03
N SER A 23 -6.35 -13.68 3.26
CA SER A 23 -5.67 -13.48 4.55
C SER A 23 -4.17 -13.55 4.31
N ILE A 24 -3.37 -12.85 5.12
CA ILE A 24 -1.94 -13.14 5.26
C ILE A 24 -1.83 -14.59 5.79
N ASP A 25 -0.88 -15.37 5.26
CA ASP A 25 -0.71 -16.78 5.65
C ASP A 25 -0.58 -16.91 7.17
N LYS A 26 -1.26 -17.91 7.72
CA LYS A 26 -1.36 -18.10 9.17
C LYS A 26 0.03 -18.28 9.79
N GLU A 27 0.96 -18.93 9.08
CA GLU A 27 2.37 -19.09 9.48
C GLU A 27 3.10 -17.75 9.70
N LEU A 28 2.80 -16.71 8.92
CA LEU A 28 3.36 -15.36 9.12
C LEU A 28 2.82 -14.70 10.40
N ASN A 29 1.68 -15.18 10.92
CA ASN A 29 1.04 -14.70 12.14
C ASN A 29 1.25 -15.62 13.36
N GLU A 30 1.74 -16.85 13.17
CA GLU A 30 1.79 -17.91 14.19
C GLU A 30 2.87 -17.71 15.27
N THR A 31 3.84 -16.83 15.04
CA THR A 31 4.98 -16.61 15.95
C THR A 31 4.77 -15.51 17.00
N GLY A 32 3.52 -15.09 17.25
CA GLY A 32 3.26 -13.86 18.01
C GLY A 32 3.59 -12.63 17.16
N ALA A 33 3.04 -12.64 15.93
CA ALA A 33 3.34 -11.77 14.81
C ALA A 33 3.73 -10.34 15.23
N PRO A 34 4.79 -9.75 14.65
CA PRO A 34 5.06 -8.35 14.92
C PRO A 34 3.85 -7.55 14.48
N THR A 35 3.34 -6.71 15.39
CA THR A 35 2.21 -5.80 15.15
C THR A 35 2.46 -4.88 13.95
N PHE A 36 3.72 -4.78 13.52
CA PHE A 36 4.15 -3.99 12.40
C PHE A 36 5.19 -4.71 11.53
N PHE A 37 5.25 -4.41 10.24
CA PHE A 37 6.27 -4.92 9.34
C PHE A 37 6.77 -3.82 8.38
N LYS A 38 7.98 -4.00 7.85
CA LYS A 38 8.58 -3.06 6.88
C LYS A 38 8.19 -3.47 5.47
N TYR A 39 7.79 -2.50 4.66
CA TYR A 39 7.42 -2.74 3.27
C TYR A 39 7.79 -1.56 2.37
N GLN A 40 8.30 -1.82 1.18
CA GLN A 40 8.74 -0.77 0.25
C GLN A 40 7.60 -0.25 -0.63
N LEU A 41 6.51 -1.01 -0.80
CA LEU A 41 5.37 -0.50 -1.56
C LEU A 41 4.62 0.55 -0.74
N LEU A 42 4.05 1.50 -1.48
CA LEU A 42 3.14 2.49 -0.94
C LEU A 42 1.78 1.88 -0.64
N GLY A 43 1.16 2.30 0.47
CA GLY A 43 -0.25 2.00 0.75
C GLY A 43 -1.13 2.73 -0.25
N THR A 44 -2.21 2.09 -0.71
CA THR A 44 -3.15 2.73 -1.64
C THR A 44 -3.83 3.94 -0.99
N TRP A 45 -4.14 3.85 0.30
CA TRP A 45 -4.73 4.92 1.09
C TRP A 45 -4.06 5.05 2.46
N GLY A 46 -4.09 6.25 3.03
CA GLY A 46 -3.63 6.48 4.42
C GLY A 46 -2.12 6.33 4.63
N ALA A 47 -1.31 6.57 3.59
CA ALA A 47 0.14 6.68 3.75
C ALA A 47 0.51 8.06 4.34
N VAL A 48 1.25 8.05 5.45
CA VAL A 48 1.84 9.25 6.06
C VAL A 48 3.32 9.27 5.73
N PHE A 49 3.74 10.29 5.00
CA PHE A 49 5.15 10.49 4.66
C PHE A 49 5.85 11.34 5.70
N PHE A 50 7.11 11.02 5.97
CA PHE A 50 7.96 11.95 6.71
C PHE A 50 8.37 13.11 5.81
N PRO A 51 8.32 14.37 6.31
CA PRO A 51 8.57 15.55 5.48
C PRO A 51 9.91 15.52 4.73
N GLU A 52 10.96 15.01 5.38
CA GLU A 52 12.30 14.90 4.77
C GLU A 52 12.32 13.95 3.57
N HIS A 53 11.64 12.82 3.66
CA HIS A 53 11.62 11.81 2.59
C HIS A 53 10.73 12.25 1.44
N TRP A 54 9.63 12.95 1.75
CA TRP A 54 8.78 13.57 0.73
C TRP A 54 9.54 14.67 -0.03
N ARG A 55 10.26 15.54 0.68
CA ARG A 55 11.11 16.57 0.05
C ARG A 55 12.16 15.94 -0.87
N ALA A 56 12.88 14.92 -0.39
CA ALA A 56 13.88 14.23 -1.18
C ALA A 56 13.30 13.59 -2.46
N PHE A 57 12.05 13.11 -2.39
CA PHE A 57 11.34 12.63 -3.58
C PHE A 57 11.03 13.75 -4.56
N LEU A 58 10.53 14.90 -4.09
CA LEU A 58 10.23 16.05 -4.93
C LEU A 58 11.48 16.60 -5.63
N GLU A 59 12.61 16.66 -4.92
CA GLU A 59 13.89 17.04 -5.50
C GLU A 59 14.35 16.04 -6.55
N TRP A 60 14.23 14.74 -6.28
CA TRP A 60 14.61 13.68 -7.21
C TRP A 60 13.74 13.66 -8.47
N ILE A 61 12.42 13.69 -8.33
CA ILE A 61 11.51 13.59 -9.49
C ILE A 61 11.66 14.79 -10.44
N ALA A 62 12.06 15.95 -9.93
CA ALA A 62 12.37 17.13 -10.75
C ALA A 62 13.62 16.95 -11.63
N THR A 63 14.48 15.97 -11.34
CA THR A 63 15.66 15.64 -12.16
C THR A 63 15.40 14.59 -13.24
N ILE A 64 14.25 13.91 -13.17
CA ILE A 64 13.89 12.79 -14.05
C ILE A 64 13.14 13.31 -15.27
N ASN A 65 13.48 12.79 -16.46
CA ASN A 65 12.69 13.06 -17.65
C ASN A 65 11.51 12.07 -17.71
N ILE A 66 10.35 12.52 -17.20
CA ILE A 66 9.15 11.68 -17.07
C ILE A 66 8.61 11.21 -18.44
N GLU A 67 8.89 11.95 -19.51
CA GLU A 67 8.52 11.60 -20.90
C GLU A 67 9.42 10.49 -21.48
N ASN A 68 10.57 10.22 -20.86
CA ASN A 68 11.46 9.16 -21.28
C ASN A 68 10.97 7.80 -20.76
N ILE A 69 10.25 7.09 -21.62
CA ILE A 69 9.71 5.76 -21.35
C ILE A 69 10.81 4.75 -20.99
N GLU A 70 12.04 4.91 -21.49
CA GLU A 70 13.16 3.98 -21.20
C GLU A 70 13.64 4.06 -19.76
N GLU A 71 13.51 5.23 -19.12
CA GLU A 71 13.86 5.38 -17.70
C GLU A 71 12.89 4.61 -16.81
N GLY A 72 11.62 4.49 -17.21
CA GLY A 72 10.60 3.67 -16.55
C GLY A 72 10.19 4.18 -15.15
N CYS A 73 8.89 4.16 -14.85
CA CYS A 73 8.38 4.60 -13.56
C CYS A 73 8.43 3.52 -12.46
N THR A 74 9.01 2.36 -12.71
CA THR A 74 9.07 1.23 -11.77
C THR A 74 10.47 0.64 -11.73
N PRO A 75 10.85 -0.08 -10.66
CA PRO A 75 12.08 -0.86 -10.66
C PRO A 75 12.19 -1.76 -11.90
N GLY A 76 13.37 -1.78 -12.52
CA GLY A 76 13.63 -2.57 -13.73
C GLY A 76 13.41 -4.08 -13.51
N GLY A 77 13.02 -4.78 -14.57
CA GLY A 77 12.82 -6.24 -14.55
C GLY A 77 11.47 -6.72 -14.00
N LEU A 78 10.57 -5.82 -13.62
CA LEU A 78 9.21 -6.18 -13.20
C LEU A 78 8.26 -6.30 -14.39
N LEU A 79 7.41 -7.34 -14.41
CA LEU A 79 6.36 -7.49 -15.43
C LEU A 79 5.38 -6.30 -15.43
N SER A 80 5.15 -5.71 -14.25
CA SER A 80 4.34 -4.50 -14.11
C SER A 80 4.94 -3.31 -14.86
N ALA A 81 6.27 -3.23 -15.01
CA ALA A 81 6.94 -2.15 -15.74
C ALA A 81 6.45 -2.07 -17.20
N GLN A 82 6.35 -3.21 -17.87
CA GLN A 82 5.87 -3.29 -19.26
C GLN A 82 4.41 -2.83 -19.38
N TRP A 83 3.56 -3.19 -18.41
CA TRP A 83 2.17 -2.76 -18.39
C TRP A 83 2.04 -1.24 -18.23
N TRP A 84 2.77 -0.63 -17.29
CA TRP A 84 2.75 0.81 -17.05
C TRP A 84 3.25 1.62 -18.24
N VAL A 85 4.33 1.15 -18.86
CA VAL A 85 4.89 1.70 -20.10
C VAL A 85 3.87 1.60 -21.24
N SER A 86 3.30 0.42 -21.49
CA SER A 86 2.36 0.19 -22.60
C SER A 86 1.08 1.05 -22.52
N ARG A 87 0.70 1.48 -21.32
CA ARG A 87 -0.53 2.26 -21.09
C ARG A 87 -0.31 3.77 -21.07
N HIS A 88 0.92 4.27 -21.27
CA HIS A 88 1.27 5.70 -21.11
C HIS A 88 0.81 6.27 -19.75
N LEU A 89 0.71 5.40 -18.75
CA LEU A 89 0.30 5.77 -17.40
C LEU A 89 1.50 6.20 -16.54
N ALA A 90 2.72 5.88 -17.00
CA ALA A 90 3.96 6.24 -16.34
C ALA A 90 4.07 7.75 -16.08
N GLU A 91 3.69 8.58 -17.06
CA GLU A 91 3.72 10.03 -16.91
C GLU A 91 2.65 10.57 -15.94
N ARG A 92 1.57 9.81 -15.72
CA ARG A 92 0.36 10.29 -15.03
C ARG A 92 0.32 9.95 -13.55
N MET A 93 1.11 8.98 -13.08
CA MET A 93 1.01 8.46 -11.71
C MET A 93 2.33 8.57 -10.95
N TRP A 94 2.46 9.64 -10.15
CA TRP A 94 3.60 9.90 -9.26
C TRP A 94 3.91 8.75 -8.29
N THR A 95 2.91 7.94 -7.93
CA THR A 95 3.08 6.83 -6.97
C THR A 95 4.03 5.75 -7.47
N HIS A 96 4.11 5.51 -8.78
CA HIS A 96 5.04 4.54 -9.34
C HIS A 96 6.48 5.05 -9.25
N TRP A 97 6.68 6.31 -9.66
CA TRP A 97 7.96 6.99 -9.49
C TRP A 97 8.42 7.01 -8.04
N PHE A 98 7.49 7.22 -7.11
CA PHE A 98 7.79 7.13 -5.68
C PHE A 98 8.22 5.71 -5.27
N ILE A 99 7.52 4.66 -5.73
CA ILE A 99 7.89 3.26 -5.49
C ILE A 99 9.30 2.95 -6.04
N ARG A 100 9.61 3.43 -7.24
CA ARG A 100 10.96 3.31 -7.82
C ARG A 100 11.99 4.01 -6.95
N PHE A 101 11.73 5.27 -6.59
CA PHE A 101 12.62 6.07 -5.76
C PHE A 101 12.93 5.40 -4.40
N VAL A 102 11.90 4.95 -3.67
CA VAL A 102 12.12 4.29 -2.37
C VAL A 102 12.79 2.92 -2.52
N TYR A 103 12.55 2.22 -3.63
CA TYR A 103 13.24 0.98 -3.95
C TYR A 103 14.73 1.21 -4.15
N GLU A 104 15.11 2.18 -5.00
CA GLU A 104 16.51 2.56 -5.27
C GLU A 104 17.24 3.03 -4.00
N ARG A 105 16.53 3.71 -3.09
CA ARG A 105 17.09 4.17 -1.81
C ARG A 105 17.07 3.13 -0.69
N GLY A 106 16.51 1.94 -0.91
CA GLY A 106 16.35 0.92 0.14
C GLY A 106 15.48 1.40 1.32
N TRP A 107 14.51 2.29 1.05
CA TRP A 107 13.64 2.84 2.07
C TRP A 107 12.37 2.02 2.24
N TYR A 108 11.87 1.96 3.47
CA TYR A 108 10.68 1.20 3.85
C TYR A 108 9.66 2.08 4.55
N SER A 109 8.39 1.78 4.37
CA SER A 109 7.27 2.20 5.22
C SER A 109 7.04 1.15 6.30
N LEU A 110 6.51 1.59 7.44
CA LEU A 110 5.99 0.69 8.47
C LEU A 110 4.49 0.44 8.24
N TYR A 111 4.09 -0.81 8.14
CA TYR A 111 2.71 -1.23 8.00
C TYR A 111 2.17 -1.86 9.27
N THR A 112 0.91 -1.61 9.57
CA THR A 112 0.18 -2.30 10.63
C THR A 112 -0.21 -3.72 10.21
N ASN A 113 0.00 -4.68 11.10
CA ASN A 113 -0.52 -6.04 11.02
C ASN A 113 -1.36 -6.36 12.26
N PHE A 114 -2.45 -5.60 12.45
CA PHE A 114 -3.35 -5.83 13.58
C PHE A 114 -4.19 -7.11 13.38
N PRO A 115 -4.57 -7.78 14.48
CA PRO A 115 -5.52 -8.89 14.43
C PRO A 115 -6.80 -8.50 13.69
N ASN A 116 -7.50 -9.49 13.14
CA ASN A 116 -8.80 -9.31 12.47
C ASN A 116 -8.81 -8.32 11.28
N ARG A 117 -7.62 -7.98 10.73
CA ARG A 117 -7.45 -6.97 9.66
C ARG A 117 -7.96 -5.59 10.04
N GLU A 118 -7.83 -5.26 11.31
CA GLU A 118 -8.04 -3.89 11.75
C GLU A 118 -6.97 -2.96 11.13
N ALA A 119 -7.35 -1.70 10.95
CA ALA A 119 -6.51 -0.67 10.38
C ALA A 119 -6.82 0.66 11.06
N LEU A 120 -5.86 1.57 11.08
CA LEU A 120 -6.04 2.92 11.63
C LEU A 120 -6.92 3.79 10.72
N ILE A 121 -6.90 3.52 9.42
CA ILE A 121 -7.79 4.13 8.44
C ILE A 121 -8.50 3.05 7.64
N VAL A 122 -9.82 3.20 7.53
CA VAL A 122 -10.69 2.38 6.69
C VAL A 122 -11.58 3.28 5.85
N SER A 123 -11.79 2.92 4.59
CA SER A 123 -12.77 3.62 3.74
C SER A 123 -14.19 3.25 4.18
N TYR A 124 -15.08 4.24 4.20
CA TYR A 124 -16.50 3.98 4.40
C TYR A 124 -17.02 3.07 3.29
N ARG A 125 -17.75 2.02 3.65
CA ARG A 125 -18.33 1.08 2.71
C ARG A 125 -19.81 1.43 2.50
N GLU A 126 -20.11 1.97 1.34
CA GLU A 126 -21.49 2.22 0.92
C GLU A 126 -22.18 0.90 0.52
N SER A 127 -23.48 0.80 0.83
CA SER A 127 -24.27 -0.39 0.51
C SER A 127 -24.51 -0.47 -1.00
N GLY A 128 -24.27 -1.64 -1.60
CA GLY A 128 -24.59 -1.89 -3.02
C GLY A 128 -23.44 -1.73 -4.02
N LEU A 129 -22.28 -1.15 -3.63
CA LEU A 129 -21.10 -1.17 -4.48
C LEU A 129 -20.42 -2.55 -4.44
N ASN A 130 -20.55 -3.34 -5.50
CA ASN A 130 -19.69 -4.48 -5.88
C ASN A 130 -19.41 -5.59 -4.84
N PHE A 131 -20.25 -5.75 -3.83
CA PHE A 131 -20.12 -6.85 -2.87
C PHE A 131 -21.48 -7.50 -2.61
N ASN A 132 -21.60 -8.80 -2.89
CA ASN A 132 -22.79 -9.63 -2.64
C ASN A 132 -23.11 -9.84 -1.15
N VAL A 133 -22.57 -9.01 -0.25
CA VAL A 133 -22.75 -9.16 1.20
C VAL A 133 -23.46 -7.93 1.72
N THR A 134 -24.71 -8.13 2.14
CA THR A 134 -25.54 -7.18 2.88
C THR A 134 -24.77 -6.62 4.07
N ARG A 135 -24.95 -5.32 4.34
CA ARG A 135 -24.33 -4.54 5.42
C ARG A 135 -24.25 -5.33 6.74
N ARG A 136 -23.18 -6.10 6.96
CA ARG A 136 -22.89 -6.61 8.30
C ARG A 136 -22.49 -5.40 9.14
N SER A 137 -23.12 -5.27 10.30
CA SER A 137 -22.78 -4.29 11.33
C SER A 137 -21.27 -4.19 11.46
N MET A 138 -20.68 -3.08 11.02
CA MET A 138 -19.31 -2.73 11.40
C MET A 138 -19.32 -2.65 12.93
N ASN A 139 -18.52 -3.51 13.56
CA ASN A 139 -18.25 -3.61 15.00
C ASN A 139 -19.30 -2.93 15.88
N ALA A 140 -20.18 -3.73 16.49
CA ALA A 140 -20.92 -3.27 17.65
C ALA A 140 -19.87 -2.81 18.67
N ILE A 141 -19.59 -1.50 18.71
CA ILE A 141 -18.93 -0.87 19.83
C ILE A 141 -19.78 -1.30 21.01
N SER A 142 -19.24 -2.19 21.84
CA SER A 142 -19.90 -2.63 23.05
C SER A 142 -20.24 -1.37 23.84
N ARG A 143 -21.50 -0.94 23.75
CA ARG A 143 -22.06 0.00 24.71
C ARG A 143 -22.08 -0.76 26.01
N THR A 144 -20.98 -0.70 26.75
CA THR A 144 -20.99 -0.93 28.18
C THR A 144 -21.90 0.15 28.75
N SER A 145 -23.16 -0.25 28.97
CA SER A 145 -24.11 0.48 29.78
C SER A 145 -23.47 0.69 31.14
N ALA A 146 -23.07 1.93 31.43
CA ALA A 146 -22.84 2.35 32.79
C ALA A 146 -24.16 2.16 33.54
N THR A 147 -24.10 1.31 34.56
CA THR A 147 -25.12 1.21 35.60
C THR A 147 -24.67 2.05 36.77
#